data_AF-A0A1Y2FSY1-F1
#
_entry.id   AF-A0A1Y2FSY1-F1
#
_cell.length_a   1.000
_cell.length_b   1.000
_cell.length_c   1.000
_cell.angle_alpha   90.00
_cell.angle_beta   90.00
_cell.angle_gamma   90.00
#
_symmetry.space_group_name_H-M   'P 1'
#
loop_
_entity.id
_entity.type
_entity.pdbx_description
1 polymer ?
#
loop_
_entity_poly.entity_id
_entity_poly.type
_entity_poly.pdbx_seq_one_letter_code
_entity_poly.pdbx_strand_id
1 'polypeptide(L)'
;MAVEEGRSPKRQKLDSFSSYTLATKLPSHNKGVSSAYFSPNGRLLASSSADCTVKIWDTDTWQLEQTLQGHAKGISDVAWSRDSLLVITASDDRTVRIWDVAKGTTVRNLRGHTNFALCCTFNHAGNLAASGSFDESVKIWDVLAGTCLKTLPAHSDPVSSVRFNVDGSMLVSCSHDGLIRIWDTLSGQCLKTLVDQDSPPVSFAAFSPNGRILMSCTLDSTIRLWDFVSSLPLKTYKGHLNVKYTLNAEMANDEMIIGGENGKVTVWHTQSKDVLQEIQCSDEVILSVSRRVTDAKKWLVVAGLDKTIYIYQADV
;
A
#
# COMPACT_ATOMS: atom_id res chain seq x y z
N MET A 1 42.18 2.80 -46.81
CA MET A 1 41.50 3.55 -45.73
C MET A 1 40.02 3.28 -45.85
N ALA A 2 39.55 2.20 -45.22
CA ALA A 2 38.13 1.97 -44.99
C ALA A 2 37.94 2.17 -43.48
N VAL A 3 37.13 3.16 -43.12
CA VAL A 3 36.82 3.50 -41.73
C VAL A 3 35.78 2.50 -41.25
N GLU A 4 36.09 1.79 -40.16
CA GLU A 4 35.21 0.83 -39.50
C GLU A 4 33.90 1.50 -39.09
N GLU A 5 32.77 0.98 -39.56
CA GLU A 5 31.47 1.25 -38.99
C GLU A 5 31.42 0.67 -37.57
N GLY A 6 31.30 1.58 -36.60
CA GLY A 6 31.10 1.25 -35.21
C GLY A 6 29.88 0.36 -35.04
N ARG A 7 30.13 -0.87 -34.58
CA ARG A 7 29.10 -1.73 -33.98
C ARG A 7 28.34 -0.90 -32.95
N SER A 8 27.05 -0.73 -33.18
CA SER A 8 26.12 -0.24 -32.16
C SER A 8 26.30 -1.07 -30.89
N PRO A 9 26.41 -0.43 -29.70
CA PRO A 9 26.45 -1.17 -28.46
C PRO A 9 25.11 -1.89 -28.33
N LYS A 10 25.20 -3.21 -28.44
CA LYS A 10 24.17 -4.20 -28.15
C LYS A 10 23.28 -3.72 -27.00
N ARG A 11 21.97 -3.72 -27.24
CA ARG A 11 20.95 -4.07 -26.23
C ARG A 11 21.54 -5.14 -25.31
N GLN A 12 22.02 -4.76 -24.14
CA GLN A 12 22.54 -5.67 -23.13
C GLN A 12 21.78 -5.40 -21.85
N LYS A 13 21.02 -6.43 -21.43
CA LYS A 13 20.13 -6.57 -20.27
C LYS A 13 18.78 -5.83 -20.32
N LEU A 14 17.86 -6.38 -21.11
CA LEU A 14 16.42 -6.38 -20.76
C LEU A 14 15.96 -7.75 -20.18
N ASP A 15 16.90 -8.66 -19.86
CA ASP A 15 16.65 -10.08 -19.60
C ASP A 15 16.59 -10.46 -18.10
N SER A 16 15.71 -9.87 -17.29
CA SER A 16 15.38 -10.48 -15.97
C SER A 16 14.00 -10.15 -15.43
N PHE A 17 13.08 -9.66 -16.27
CA PHE A 17 11.68 -9.56 -15.87
C PHE A 17 10.96 -10.87 -16.19
N SER A 18 10.46 -11.51 -15.15
CA SER A 18 9.56 -12.66 -15.28
C SER A 18 8.12 -12.19 -15.15
N SER A 19 7.32 -12.51 -16.17
CA SER A 19 5.92 -12.10 -16.26
C SER A 19 5.05 -12.84 -15.24
N TYR A 20 4.18 -12.09 -14.55
CA TYR A 20 3.19 -12.64 -13.64
C TYR A 20 2.08 -13.35 -14.41
N THR A 21 1.80 -14.60 -14.05
CA THR A 21 0.73 -15.43 -14.61
C THR A 21 -0.27 -15.80 -13.52
N LEU A 22 -1.56 -15.85 -13.87
CA LEU A 22 -2.61 -16.15 -12.89
C LEU A 22 -2.43 -17.58 -12.37
N ALA A 23 -2.22 -17.71 -11.06
CA ALA A 23 -2.11 -18.99 -10.38
C ALA A 23 -3.47 -19.46 -9.87
N THR A 24 -4.23 -18.59 -9.19
CA THR A 24 -5.56 -18.92 -8.66
C THR A 24 -6.40 -17.66 -8.38
N LYS A 25 -7.69 -17.86 -8.15
CA LYS A 25 -8.65 -16.84 -7.71
C LYS A 25 -9.35 -17.31 -6.43
N LEU A 26 -9.50 -16.42 -5.47
CA LEU A 26 -10.17 -16.67 -4.20
C LEU A 26 -11.46 -15.84 -4.14
N PRO A 27 -12.64 -16.46 -4.29
CA PRO A 27 -13.91 -15.82 -3.94
C PRO A 27 -13.90 -15.55 -2.44
N SER A 28 -13.52 -14.31 -2.08
CA SER A 28 -12.96 -14.06 -0.76
C SER A 28 -13.98 -13.49 0.23
N HIS A 29 -14.76 -12.51 -0.21
CA HIS A 29 -15.61 -11.67 0.63
C HIS A 29 -16.98 -11.45 0.00
N ASN A 30 -17.95 -10.98 0.80
CA ASN A 30 -19.30 -10.70 0.30
C ASN A 30 -19.45 -9.28 -0.29
N LYS A 31 -18.45 -8.43 -0.08
CA LYS A 31 -18.33 -7.07 -0.64
C LYS A 31 -16.89 -6.83 -1.10
N GLY A 32 -16.64 -5.68 -1.72
CA GLY A 32 -15.32 -5.33 -2.26
C GLY A 32 -14.20 -5.51 -1.23
N VAL A 33 -13.06 -6.01 -1.68
CA VAL A 33 -11.85 -6.20 -0.89
C VAL A 33 -11.05 -4.90 -0.96
N SER A 34 -10.95 -4.21 0.16
CA SER A 34 -10.32 -2.89 0.24
C SER A 34 -8.80 -2.99 0.27
N SER A 35 -8.25 -4.02 0.94
CA SER A 35 -6.81 -4.26 1.01
C SER A 35 -6.48 -5.73 1.22
N ALA A 36 -5.40 -6.20 0.59
CA ALA A 36 -4.88 -7.56 0.76
C ALA A 36 -3.34 -7.56 0.78
N TYR A 37 -2.74 -8.02 1.88
CA TYR A 37 -1.29 -7.95 2.09
C TYR A 37 -0.71 -9.25 2.63
N PHE A 38 0.41 -9.68 2.05
CA PHE A 38 1.21 -10.76 2.60
C PHE A 38 1.74 -10.39 3.99
N SER A 39 1.79 -11.38 4.88
CA SER A 39 2.54 -11.27 6.12
C SER A 39 4.04 -11.13 5.81
N PRO A 40 4.82 -10.45 6.66
CA PRO A 40 6.26 -10.29 6.47
C PRO A 40 7.06 -11.60 6.37
N ASN A 41 6.64 -12.64 7.07
CA ASN A 41 7.23 -13.99 6.96
C ASN A 41 6.73 -14.75 5.70
N GLY A 42 5.80 -14.16 4.96
CA GLY A 42 5.23 -14.66 3.73
C GLY A 42 4.19 -15.76 3.88
N ARG A 43 4.03 -16.37 5.06
CA ARG A 43 3.21 -17.58 5.24
C ARG A 43 1.71 -17.33 5.18
N LEU A 44 1.28 -16.11 5.49
CA LEU A 44 -0.12 -15.73 5.56
C LEU A 44 -0.42 -14.55 4.63
N LEU A 45 -1.68 -14.43 4.25
CA LEU A 45 -2.24 -13.26 3.58
C LEU A 45 -3.40 -12.75 4.45
N ALA A 46 -3.46 -11.44 4.71
CA ALA A 46 -4.63 -10.82 5.32
C ALA A 46 -5.39 -10.04 4.24
N SER A 47 -6.69 -10.23 4.15
CA SER A 47 -7.58 -9.43 3.31
C SER A 47 -8.67 -8.77 4.14
N SER A 48 -8.96 -7.50 3.86
CA SER A 48 -10.01 -6.72 4.52
C SER A 48 -11.06 -6.29 3.51
N SER A 49 -12.29 -6.10 4.00
CA SER A 49 -13.43 -5.83 3.12
C SER A 49 -14.46 -4.90 3.73
N ALA A 50 -15.23 -4.27 2.85
CA ALA A 50 -16.45 -3.56 3.18
C ALA A 50 -17.53 -4.47 3.83
N ASP A 51 -17.36 -5.80 3.84
CA ASP A 51 -18.21 -6.75 4.56
C ASP A 51 -17.96 -6.82 6.07
N CYS A 52 -17.09 -5.93 6.60
CA CYS A 52 -16.74 -5.78 8.01
C CYS A 52 -15.83 -6.88 8.57
N THR A 53 -15.24 -7.73 7.72
CA THR A 53 -14.37 -8.82 8.15
C THR A 53 -12.95 -8.69 7.62
N VAL A 54 -12.00 -9.24 8.37
CA VAL A 54 -10.68 -9.61 7.84
C VAL A 54 -10.61 -11.12 7.70
N LYS A 55 -10.05 -11.59 6.61
CA LYS A 55 -9.78 -13.01 6.38
C LYS A 55 -8.28 -13.25 6.33
N ILE A 56 -7.83 -14.30 7.01
CA ILE A 56 -6.46 -14.77 7.04
C ILE A 56 -6.37 -16.05 6.23
N TRP A 57 -5.48 -16.07 5.25
CA TRP A 57 -5.31 -17.17 4.31
C TRP A 57 -3.91 -17.75 4.45
N ASP A 58 -3.80 -19.06 4.39
CA ASP A 58 -2.51 -19.73 4.24
C ASP A 58 -2.01 -19.56 2.80
N THR A 59 -0.75 -19.16 2.60
CA THR A 59 -0.23 -18.83 1.26
C THR A 59 0.28 -20.03 0.48
N ASP A 60 0.46 -21.19 1.13
CA ASP A 60 0.92 -22.41 0.46
C ASP A 60 -0.27 -23.17 -0.13
N THR A 61 -1.41 -23.15 0.56
CA THR A 61 -2.65 -23.86 0.20
C THR A 61 -3.76 -22.95 -0.31
N TRP A 62 -3.67 -21.64 -0.05
CA TRP A 62 -4.72 -20.64 -0.29
C TRP A 62 -6.05 -20.94 0.41
N GLN A 63 -6.02 -21.71 1.49
CA GLN A 63 -7.18 -21.99 2.32
C GLN A 63 -7.39 -20.88 3.34
N LEU A 64 -8.66 -20.68 3.71
CA LEU A 64 -9.06 -19.73 4.75
C LEU A 64 -8.74 -20.33 6.13
N GLU A 65 -7.77 -19.75 6.82
CA GLU A 65 -7.40 -20.15 8.19
C GLU A 65 -8.31 -19.50 9.22
N GLN A 66 -8.66 -18.22 9.02
CA GLN A 66 -9.43 -17.48 10.01
C GLN A 66 -10.25 -16.34 9.42
N THR A 67 -11.38 -16.03 10.06
CA THR A 67 -12.13 -14.80 9.82
C THR A 67 -12.19 -13.99 11.12
N LEU A 68 -11.58 -12.82 11.12
CA LEU A 68 -11.61 -11.87 12.22
C LEU A 68 -12.85 -10.98 12.07
N GLN A 69 -13.72 -11.01 13.08
CA GLN A 69 -14.95 -10.24 13.13
C GLN A 69 -14.95 -9.31 14.33
N GLY A 70 -15.55 -8.13 14.18
CA GLY A 70 -15.77 -7.22 15.30
C GLY A 70 -15.96 -5.76 14.93
N HIS A 71 -15.52 -5.32 13.74
CA HIS A 71 -15.88 -4.01 13.22
C HIS A 71 -17.37 -3.95 12.90
N ALA A 72 -17.99 -2.79 13.17
CA ALA A 72 -19.42 -2.58 12.95
C ALA A 72 -19.77 -2.09 11.53
N LYS A 73 -18.75 -1.70 10.76
CA LYS A 73 -18.86 -1.21 9.39
C LYS A 73 -17.67 -1.71 8.56
N GLY A 74 -17.67 -1.33 7.28
CA GLY A 74 -16.63 -1.73 6.33
C GLY A 74 -15.22 -1.40 6.82
N ILE A 75 -14.27 -2.27 6.47
CA ILE A 75 -12.85 -2.10 6.75
C ILE A 75 -12.20 -1.53 5.50
N SER A 76 -11.45 -0.44 5.65
CA SER A 76 -10.86 0.34 4.56
C SER A 76 -9.40 -0.01 4.30
N ASP A 77 -8.68 -0.49 5.32
CA ASP A 77 -7.28 -0.90 5.19
C ASP A 77 -6.91 -1.97 6.22
N VAL A 78 -5.86 -2.73 5.91
CA VAL A 78 -5.27 -3.75 6.78
C VAL A 78 -3.75 -3.75 6.63
N ALA A 79 -3.02 -3.90 7.73
CA ALA A 79 -1.56 -4.02 7.70
C ALA A 79 -1.05 -5.04 8.73
N TRP A 80 0.09 -5.66 8.42
CA TRP A 80 0.76 -6.62 9.30
C TRP A 80 1.81 -5.95 10.18
N SER A 81 1.97 -6.43 11.41
CA SER A 81 3.17 -6.17 12.21
C SER A 81 4.36 -6.94 11.62
N ARG A 82 5.59 -6.44 11.85
CA ARG A 82 6.81 -7.01 11.25
C ARG A 82 7.06 -8.47 11.65
N ASP A 83 6.66 -8.87 12.86
CA ASP A 83 6.75 -10.23 13.37
C ASP A 83 5.66 -11.18 12.83
N SER A 84 4.73 -10.67 12.02
CA SER A 84 3.58 -11.42 11.46
C SER A 84 2.60 -11.96 12.51
N LEU A 85 2.64 -11.45 13.75
CA LEU A 85 1.77 -11.92 14.84
C LEU A 85 0.50 -11.07 14.99
N LEU A 86 0.57 -9.80 14.60
CA LEU A 86 -0.52 -8.85 14.71
C LEU A 86 -0.96 -8.34 13.34
N VAL A 87 -2.24 -8.03 13.26
CA VAL A 87 -2.83 -7.26 12.17
C VAL A 87 -3.46 -6.00 12.74
N ILE A 88 -3.37 -4.89 12.02
CA ILE A 88 -4.08 -3.64 12.31
C ILE A 88 -5.08 -3.36 11.19
N THR A 89 -6.25 -2.84 11.54
CA THR A 89 -7.34 -2.53 10.60
C THR A 89 -7.91 -1.15 10.84
N ALA A 90 -8.23 -0.42 9.78
CA ALA A 90 -8.95 0.86 9.82
C ALA A 90 -10.38 0.68 9.26
N SER A 91 -11.38 1.29 9.90
CA SER A 91 -12.78 1.08 9.52
C SER A 91 -13.62 2.36 9.50
N ASP A 92 -14.67 2.32 8.69
CA ASP A 92 -15.78 3.28 8.65
C ASP A 92 -16.56 3.36 9.97
N ASP A 93 -16.36 2.42 10.89
CA ASP A 93 -16.87 2.52 12.27
C ASP A 93 -16.08 3.50 13.14
N ARG A 94 -15.11 4.21 12.53
CA ARG A 94 -14.26 5.25 13.14
C ARG A 94 -13.25 4.70 14.14
N THR A 95 -13.08 3.38 14.17
CA THR A 95 -12.09 2.73 15.03
C THR A 95 -10.97 2.11 14.21
N VAL A 96 -9.82 2.00 14.85
CA VAL A 96 -8.71 1.18 14.38
C VAL A 96 -8.57 0.02 15.36
N ARG A 97 -8.37 -1.21 14.88
CA ARG A 97 -8.23 -2.38 15.75
C ARG A 97 -6.93 -3.10 15.51
N ILE A 98 -6.35 -3.61 16.59
CA ILE A 98 -5.20 -4.53 16.54
C ILE A 98 -5.69 -5.91 16.94
N TRP A 99 -5.32 -6.92 16.17
CA TRP A 99 -5.74 -8.30 16.28
C TRP A 99 -4.54 -9.20 16.55
N ASP A 100 -4.69 -10.16 17.46
CA ASP A 100 -3.76 -11.29 17.59
C ASP A 100 -4.21 -12.35 16.57
N VAL A 101 -3.35 -12.62 15.59
CA VAL A 101 -3.67 -13.50 14.45
C VAL A 101 -3.76 -14.95 14.89
N ALA A 102 -2.95 -15.40 15.85
CA ALA A 102 -3.03 -16.78 16.32
C ALA A 102 -4.31 -17.04 17.12
N LYS A 103 -4.76 -16.06 17.90
CA LYS A 103 -5.96 -16.18 18.75
C LYS A 103 -7.25 -15.81 18.03
N GLY A 104 -7.18 -15.04 16.94
CA GLY A 104 -8.36 -14.52 16.26
C GLY A 104 -9.11 -13.43 16.99
N THR A 105 -8.49 -12.80 17.98
CA THR A 105 -9.16 -11.88 18.89
C THR A 105 -8.64 -10.46 18.73
N THR A 106 -9.52 -9.47 18.85
CA THR A 106 -9.11 -8.07 19.00
C THR A 106 -8.34 -7.92 20.31
N VAL A 107 -7.08 -7.50 20.25
CA VAL A 107 -6.27 -7.17 21.44
C VAL A 107 -6.39 -5.70 21.81
N ARG A 108 -6.56 -4.80 20.84
CA ARG A 108 -6.78 -3.37 21.09
C ARG A 108 -7.87 -2.80 20.18
N ASN A 109 -8.70 -1.94 20.74
CA ASN A 109 -9.67 -1.11 20.02
C ASN A 109 -9.29 0.36 20.21
N LEU A 110 -8.60 0.90 19.22
CA LEU A 110 -8.04 2.24 19.20
C LEU A 110 -9.15 3.22 18.79
N ARG A 111 -9.72 3.87 19.80
CA ARG A 111 -10.78 4.88 19.62
C ARG A 111 -10.19 6.27 19.69
N GLY A 112 -10.70 7.18 18.86
CA GLY A 112 -10.32 8.59 18.92
C GLY A 112 -10.51 9.35 17.61
N HIS A 113 -10.66 8.67 16.47
CA HIS A 113 -11.10 9.33 15.24
C HIS A 113 -12.58 9.71 15.34
N THR A 114 -12.93 10.89 14.82
CA THR A 114 -14.30 11.42 14.83
C THR A 114 -15.06 11.08 13.55
N ASN A 115 -14.36 10.58 12.54
CA ASN A 115 -14.91 10.11 11.27
C ASN A 115 -14.22 8.82 10.81
N PHE A 116 -14.53 8.32 9.60
CA PHE A 116 -14.05 7.03 9.08
C PHE A 116 -12.53 6.94 9.12
N ALA A 117 -11.99 5.83 9.65
CA ALA A 117 -10.57 5.55 9.55
C ALA A 117 -10.31 4.88 8.19
N LEU A 118 -9.44 5.48 7.37
CA LEU A 118 -9.27 5.10 5.97
C LEU A 118 -8.03 4.25 5.73
N CYS A 119 -6.95 4.53 6.47
CA CYS A 119 -5.67 3.86 6.30
C CYS A 119 -5.01 3.60 7.66
N CYS A 120 -4.19 2.55 7.73
CA CYS A 120 -3.41 2.23 8.92
C CYS A 120 -2.11 1.51 8.60
N THR A 121 -1.16 1.54 9.53
CA THR A 121 0.13 0.86 9.38
C THR A 121 0.81 0.65 10.73
N PHE A 122 1.69 -0.34 10.82
CA PHE A 122 2.66 -0.47 11.90
C PHE A 122 4.00 0.15 11.50
N ASN A 123 4.76 0.64 12.47
CA ASN A 123 6.19 0.88 12.24
C ASN A 123 6.95 -0.45 12.22
N HIS A 124 8.19 -0.43 11.70
CA HIS A 124 8.98 -1.66 11.56
C HIS A 124 9.30 -2.34 12.90
N ALA A 125 9.49 -1.57 13.97
CA ALA A 125 9.73 -2.09 15.31
C ALA A 125 8.48 -2.70 15.98
N GLY A 126 7.28 -2.47 15.42
CA GLY A 126 6.02 -3.02 15.91
C GLY A 126 5.48 -2.39 17.21
N ASN A 127 6.15 -1.38 17.76
CA ASN A 127 5.72 -0.69 18.98
C ASN A 127 4.79 0.50 18.71
N LEU A 128 4.84 1.08 17.50
CA LEU A 128 3.98 2.16 17.07
C LEU A 128 3.07 1.73 15.92
N ALA A 129 1.88 2.31 15.90
CA ALA A 129 1.00 2.29 14.75
C ALA A 129 0.59 3.70 14.36
N ALA A 130 0.17 3.87 13.11
CA ALA A 130 -0.40 5.12 12.63
C ALA A 130 -1.70 4.86 11.88
N SER A 131 -2.60 5.85 11.89
CA SER A 131 -3.83 5.84 11.10
C SER A 131 -4.15 7.22 10.54
N GLY A 132 -4.75 7.24 9.36
CA GLY A 132 -5.33 8.43 8.73
C GLY A 132 -6.85 8.28 8.59
N SER A 133 -7.56 9.41 8.62
CA SER A 133 -9.02 9.42 8.66
C SER A 133 -9.63 10.51 7.80
N PHE A 134 -10.92 10.32 7.50
CA PHE A 134 -11.81 11.34 6.96
C PHE A 134 -11.99 12.54 7.90
N ASP A 135 -11.56 12.46 9.16
CA ASP A 135 -11.51 13.61 10.07
C ASP A 135 -10.27 14.50 9.88
N GLU A 136 -9.56 14.33 8.76
CA GLU A 136 -8.42 15.14 8.34
C GLU A 136 -7.18 14.98 9.25
N SER A 137 -7.26 14.11 10.25
CA SER A 137 -6.18 13.88 11.22
C SER A 137 -5.40 12.60 10.94
N VAL A 138 -4.14 12.63 11.37
CA VAL A 138 -3.30 11.44 11.53
C VAL A 138 -3.13 11.18 13.02
N LYS A 139 -3.30 9.93 13.45
CA LYS A 139 -3.04 9.53 14.84
C LYS A 139 -1.88 8.55 14.90
N ILE A 140 -1.02 8.73 15.89
CA ILE A 140 0.06 7.81 16.25
C ILE A 140 -0.33 7.13 17.56
N TRP A 141 -0.20 5.81 17.61
CA TRP A 141 -0.69 4.96 18.68
C TRP A 141 0.46 4.15 19.27
N ASP A 142 0.41 3.95 20.57
CA ASP A 142 1.19 2.90 21.23
C ASP A 142 0.48 1.56 21.03
N VAL A 143 1.17 0.59 20.42
CA VAL A 143 0.60 -0.73 20.09
C VAL A 143 0.30 -1.53 21.35
N LEU A 144 1.19 -1.48 22.35
CA LEU A 144 1.07 -2.26 23.57
C LEU A 144 0.01 -1.68 24.50
N ALA A 145 0.03 -0.37 24.74
CA ALA A 145 -0.94 0.30 25.60
C ALA A 145 -2.30 0.48 24.91
N GLY A 146 -2.32 0.56 23.58
CA GLY A 146 -3.53 0.86 22.81
C GLY A 146 -4.02 2.30 22.98
N THR A 147 -3.11 3.22 23.30
CA THR A 147 -3.42 4.62 23.56
C THR A 147 -2.95 5.52 22.42
N CYS A 148 -3.69 6.59 22.15
CA CYS A 148 -3.27 7.62 21.21
C CYS A 148 -2.13 8.45 21.84
N LEU A 149 -0.95 8.41 21.24
CA LEU A 149 0.21 9.19 21.65
C LEU A 149 0.18 10.60 21.05
N LYS A 150 -0.25 10.71 19.79
CA LYS A 150 -0.33 11.99 19.05
C LYS A 150 -1.57 12.02 18.19
N THR A 151 -2.19 13.19 18.11
CA THR A 151 -3.17 13.55 17.07
C THR A 151 -2.61 14.72 16.30
N LEU A 152 -2.32 14.51 15.02
CA LEU A 152 -1.75 15.49 14.12
C LEU A 152 -2.90 16.10 13.30
N PRO A 153 -3.14 17.43 13.37
CA PRO A 153 -4.04 18.11 12.43
C PRO A 153 -3.36 18.14 11.07
N ALA A 154 -3.54 17.05 10.32
CA ALA A 154 -2.60 16.68 9.28
C ALA A 154 -2.87 17.44 7.97
N HIS A 155 -4.13 17.49 7.57
CA HIS A 155 -4.57 17.94 6.25
C HIS A 155 -5.86 18.77 6.35
N SER A 156 -6.36 19.29 5.23
CA SER A 156 -7.68 19.98 5.15
C SER A 156 -8.74 19.19 4.37
N ASP A 157 -8.43 17.93 4.10
CA ASP A 157 -9.29 16.95 3.43
C ASP A 157 -8.93 15.54 3.97
N PRO A 158 -9.72 14.50 3.66
CA PRO A 158 -9.48 13.14 4.13
C PRO A 158 -8.06 12.63 3.89
N VAL A 159 -7.47 12.03 4.92
CA VAL A 159 -6.14 11.41 4.83
C VAL A 159 -6.23 10.06 4.13
N SER A 160 -5.69 9.97 2.93
CA SER A 160 -5.81 8.81 2.04
C SER A 160 -4.79 7.71 2.34
N SER A 161 -3.57 8.06 2.74
CA SER A 161 -2.54 7.07 3.12
C SER A 161 -1.66 7.56 4.26
N VAL A 162 -1.18 6.61 5.08
CA VAL A 162 -0.12 6.79 6.08
C VAL A 162 0.88 5.64 6.02
N ARG A 163 2.18 5.94 5.95
CA ARG A 163 3.26 4.95 5.90
C ARG A 163 4.48 5.42 6.70
N PHE A 164 5.02 4.56 7.56
CA PHE A 164 6.29 4.84 8.23
C PHE A 164 7.45 4.68 7.24
N ASN A 165 8.55 5.39 7.50
CA ASN A 165 9.84 5.00 6.96
C ASN A 165 10.37 3.75 7.71
N VAL A 166 11.49 3.17 7.23
CA VAL A 166 11.99 1.88 7.73
C VAL A 166 12.37 1.91 9.21
N ASP A 167 12.97 2.98 9.72
CA ASP A 167 13.35 3.08 11.13
C ASP A 167 12.19 3.57 12.04
N GLY A 168 11.07 4.00 11.44
CA GLY A 168 9.90 4.50 12.15
C GLY A 168 10.02 5.93 12.71
N SER A 169 11.16 6.60 12.51
CA SER A 169 11.37 7.99 12.97
C SER A 169 10.53 8.99 12.20
N MET A 170 10.14 8.65 10.96
CA MET A 170 9.30 9.50 10.12
C MET A 170 8.03 8.79 9.67
N LEU A 171 6.99 9.58 9.47
CA LEU A 171 5.72 9.16 8.89
C LEU A 171 5.43 10.02 7.66
N VAL A 172 5.07 9.40 6.54
CA VAL A 172 4.47 10.11 5.41
C VAL A 172 2.95 9.96 5.49
N SER A 173 2.25 11.04 5.21
CA SER A 173 0.80 11.05 5.02
C SER A 173 0.45 11.84 3.76
N CYS A 174 -0.62 11.48 3.07
CA CYS A 174 -1.14 12.25 1.95
C CYS A 174 -2.66 12.39 2.02
N SER A 175 -3.21 13.33 1.27
CA SER A 175 -4.61 13.70 1.34
C SER A 175 -5.16 14.14 -0.02
N HIS A 176 -6.49 14.16 -0.09
CA HIS A 176 -7.21 14.73 -1.21
C HIS A 176 -7.06 16.26 -1.31
N ASP A 177 -6.48 16.93 -0.31
CA ASP A 177 -6.07 18.36 -0.42
C ASP A 177 -4.88 18.59 -1.36
N GLY A 178 -4.32 17.52 -1.91
CA GLY A 178 -3.20 17.56 -2.86
C GLY A 178 -1.82 17.58 -2.20
N LEU A 179 -1.75 17.50 -0.87
CA LEU A 179 -0.50 17.58 -0.12
C LEU A 179 0.02 16.21 0.31
N ILE A 180 1.36 16.11 0.35
CA ILE A 180 2.08 15.03 1.00
C ILE A 180 2.89 15.65 2.14
N ARG A 181 2.69 15.17 3.36
CA ARG A 181 3.38 15.67 4.55
C ARG A 181 4.24 14.59 5.17
N ILE A 182 5.43 14.99 5.59
CA ILE A 182 6.40 14.15 6.30
C ILE A 182 6.49 14.68 7.73
N TRP A 183 6.31 13.78 8.68
CA TRP A 183 6.24 14.08 10.10
C TRP A 183 7.40 13.42 10.82
N ASP A 184 7.93 14.09 11.83
CA ASP A 184 8.74 13.44 12.85
C ASP A 184 7.80 12.70 13.81
N THR A 185 7.94 11.38 13.90
CA THR A 185 7.02 10.51 14.66
C THR A 185 7.03 10.85 16.16
N LEU A 186 8.18 11.24 16.72
CA LEU A 186 8.36 11.45 18.15
C LEU A 186 7.75 12.79 18.60
N SER A 187 8.12 13.88 17.93
CA SER A 187 7.65 15.23 18.25
C SER A 187 6.23 15.46 17.74
N GLY A 188 5.87 14.88 16.58
CA GLY A 188 4.65 15.18 15.84
C GLY A 188 4.75 16.42 14.95
N GLN A 189 5.95 16.97 14.75
CA GLN A 189 6.16 18.14 13.90
C GLN A 189 6.15 17.75 12.41
N CYS A 190 5.57 18.62 11.58
CA CYS A 190 5.67 18.49 10.13
C CYS A 190 7.06 18.95 9.68
N LEU A 191 7.88 18.02 9.20
CA LEU A 191 9.23 18.28 8.71
C LEU A 191 9.24 18.86 7.29
N LYS A 192 8.36 18.34 6.43
CA LYS A 192 8.27 18.72 5.02
C LYS A 192 6.84 18.60 4.50
N THR A 193 6.49 19.49 3.58
CA THR A 193 5.27 19.39 2.76
C THR A 193 5.70 19.38 1.30
N LEU A 194 5.29 18.36 0.56
CA LEU A 194 5.45 18.26 -0.88
C LEU A 194 4.09 18.53 -1.54
N VAL A 195 4.12 19.27 -2.64
CA VAL A 195 2.95 19.60 -3.43
C VAL A 195 3.35 19.56 -4.89
N ASP A 196 2.46 19.01 -5.72
CA ASP A 196 2.61 19.04 -7.16
C ASP A 196 2.10 20.37 -7.73
N GLN A 197 2.57 20.76 -8.91
CA GLN A 197 2.26 22.04 -9.56
C GLN A 197 0.75 22.32 -9.64
N ASP A 198 -0.04 21.31 -10.02
CA ASP A 198 -1.50 21.41 -10.15
C ASP A 198 -2.25 20.93 -8.89
N SER A 199 -1.51 20.50 -7.85
CA SER A 199 -2.03 19.98 -6.59
C SER A 199 -3.21 18.99 -6.73
N PRO A 200 -3.14 17.98 -7.62
CA PRO A 200 -4.20 17.00 -7.73
C PRO A 200 -4.34 16.21 -6.42
N PRO A 201 -5.55 15.79 -6.03
CA PRO A 201 -5.76 14.94 -4.86
C PRO A 201 -4.82 13.74 -4.84
N VAL A 202 -4.12 13.55 -3.72
CA VAL A 202 -3.15 12.46 -3.58
C VAL A 202 -3.85 11.27 -2.95
N SER A 203 -3.85 10.15 -3.65
CA SER A 203 -4.54 8.92 -3.25
C SER A 203 -3.63 7.98 -2.47
N PHE A 204 -2.31 8.02 -2.71
CA PHE A 204 -1.36 7.19 -1.99
C PHE A 204 0.03 7.84 -1.93
N ALA A 205 0.75 7.63 -0.84
CA ALA A 205 2.15 7.98 -0.71
C ALA A 205 2.90 6.97 0.17
N ALA A 206 4.15 6.68 -0.18
CA ALA A 206 5.02 5.78 0.57
C ALA A 206 6.51 6.10 0.35
N PHE A 207 7.33 5.78 1.34
CA PHE A 207 8.79 5.75 1.18
C PHE A 207 9.21 4.54 0.35
N SER A 208 10.28 4.69 -0.43
CA SER A 208 11.04 3.56 -0.94
C SER A 208 11.66 2.76 0.19
N PRO A 209 11.96 1.46 -0.01
CA PRO A 209 12.65 0.65 1.01
C PRO A 209 13.98 1.22 1.49
N ASN A 210 14.67 2.02 0.67
CA ASN A 210 15.92 2.69 1.05
C ASN A 210 15.73 4.09 1.66
N GLY A 211 14.49 4.57 1.78
CA GLY A 211 14.13 5.87 2.35
C GLY A 211 14.54 7.10 1.52
N ARG A 212 15.19 6.92 0.37
CA ARG A 212 15.70 8.04 -0.45
C ARG A 212 14.66 8.62 -1.40
N ILE A 213 13.66 7.83 -1.76
CA ILE A 213 12.61 8.21 -2.71
C ILE A 213 11.28 8.20 -1.97
N LEU A 214 10.44 9.19 -2.25
CA LEU A 214 9.02 9.15 -1.96
C LEU A 214 8.26 8.85 -3.25
N MET A 215 7.29 7.95 -3.18
CA MET A 215 6.36 7.70 -4.27
C MET A 215 5.01 8.32 -3.89
N SER A 216 4.33 8.93 -4.85
CA SER A 216 2.95 9.38 -4.71
C SER A 216 2.11 9.03 -5.93
N CYS A 217 0.86 8.66 -5.70
CA CYS A 217 -0.16 8.40 -6.72
C CYS A 217 -1.28 9.41 -6.52
N THR A 218 -1.82 9.94 -7.62
CA THR A 218 -2.79 11.05 -7.61
C THR A 218 -4.02 10.70 -8.45
N LEU A 219 -5.15 11.38 -8.18
CA LEU A 219 -6.42 11.19 -8.88
C LEU A 219 -6.47 11.81 -10.29
N ASP A 220 -5.35 12.33 -10.80
CA ASP A 220 -5.18 12.72 -12.20
C ASP A 220 -4.46 11.62 -13.00
N SER A 221 -4.43 10.38 -12.47
CA SER A 221 -3.77 9.22 -13.09
C SER A 221 -2.25 9.39 -13.27
N THR A 222 -1.62 10.14 -12.37
CA THR A 222 -0.18 10.36 -12.34
C THR A 222 0.48 9.63 -11.15
N ILE A 223 1.68 9.08 -11.38
CA ILE A 223 2.58 8.62 -10.31
C ILE A 223 3.82 9.48 -10.35
N ARG A 224 4.28 9.96 -9.20
CA ARG A 224 5.51 10.74 -9.05
C ARG A 224 6.47 10.08 -8.08
N LEU A 225 7.74 10.07 -8.47
CA LEU A 225 8.85 9.76 -7.58
C LEU A 225 9.56 11.07 -7.25
N TRP A 226 9.78 11.29 -5.96
CA TRP A 226 10.40 12.49 -5.41
C TRP A 226 11.71 12.09 -4.74
N ASP A 227 12.75 12.90 -4.92
CA ASP A 227 13.96 12.75 -4.11
C ASP A 227 13.69 13.30 -2.72
N PHE A 228 13.87 12.47 -1.69
CA PHE A 228 13.53 12.85 -0.33
C PHE A 228 14.40 14.01 0.18
N VAL A 229 15.67 14.09 -0.22
CA VAL A 229 16.61 15.09 0.29
C VAL A 229 16.29 16.46 -0.28
N SER A 230 16.26 16.56 -1.61
CA SER A 230 16.01 17.81 -2.35
C SER A 230 14.54 18.20 -2.43
N SER A 231 13.61 17.29 -2.15
CA SER A 231 12.16 17.48 -2.30
C SER A 231 11.71 17.74 -3.75
N LEU A 232 12.55 17.44 -4.75
CA LEU A 232 12.25 17.66 -6.16
C LEU A 232 11.67 16.40 -6.82
N PRO A 233 10.74 16.55 -7.78
CA PRO A 233 10.25 15.42 -8.56
C PRO A 233 11.38 14.88 -9.45
N LEU A 234 11.64 13.58 -9.34
CA LEU A 234 12.60 12.85 -10.15
C LEU A 234 11.96 12.34 -11.44
N LYS A 235 10.79 11.71 -11.32
CA LYS A 235 10.13 11.01 -12.42
C LYS A 235 8.62 11.03 -12.28
N THR A 236 7.97 11.12 -13.43
CA THR A 236 6.52 11.03 -13.58
C THR A 236 6.17 9.86 -14.49
N TYR A 237 5.16 9.09 -14.11
CA TYR A 237 4.59 7.96 -14.85
C TYR A 237 3.10 8.22 -15.09
N LYS A 238 2.62 7.80 -16.26
CA LYS A 238 1.22 7.88 -16.69
C LYS A 238 0.85 6.56 -17.37
N GLY A 239 -0.44 6.24 -17.45
CA GLY A 239 -0.96 5.06 -18.13
C GLY A 239 -1.92 4.21 -17.30
N HIS A 240 -1.84 4.26 -15.97
CA HIS A 240 -2.91 3.74 -15.11
C HIS A 240 -4.13 4.67 -15.12
N LEU A 241 -5.28 4.15 -14.72
CA LEU A 241 -6.48 4.95 -14.47
C LEU A 241 -6.71 5.07 -12.96
N ASN A 242 -6.68 6.29 -12.45
CA ASN A 242 -7.02 6.62 -11.07
C ASN A 242 -7.66 8.00 -11.05
N VAL A 243 -8.94 8.08 -10.65
CA VAL A 243 -9.74 9.31 -10.67
C VAL A 243 -10.65 9.50 -9.47
N LYS A 244 -10.83 8.46 -8.65
CA LYS A 244 -11.82 8.42 -7.58
C LYS A 244 -11.32 7.72 -6.32
N TYR A 245 -10.58 6.62 -6.44
CA TYR A 245 -10.29 5.75 -5.29
C TYR A 245 -8.85 5.88 -4.78
N THR A 246 -8.66 5.56 -3.50
CA THR A 246 -7.33 5.29 -2.97
C THR A 246 -6.85 3.94 -3.50
N LEU A 247 -5.76 3.98 -4.26
CA LEU A 247 -5.13 2.79 -4.82
C LEU A 247 -3.80 2.56 -4.10
N ASN A 248 -3.59 1.37 -3.56
CA ASN A 248 -2.28 1.03 -3.04
C ASN A 248 -1.32 0.76 -4.21
N ALA A 249 -0.08 1.21 -4.03
CA ALA A 249 1.01 0.95 -4.96
C ALA A 249 2.17 0.29 -4.21
N GLU A 250 2.90 -0.57 -4.91
CA GLU A 250 4.12 -1.17 -4.40
C GLU A 250 5.32 -0.75 -5.23
N MET A 251 6.42 -0.42 -4.56
CA MET A 251 7.70 -0.17 -5.20
C MET A 251 8.78 -0.97 -4.45
N ALA A 252 9.45 -1.88 -5.15
CA ALA A 252 10.68 -2.47 -4.64
C ALA A 252 11.58 -2.93 -5.78
N ASN A 253 12.90 -2.92 -5.50
CA ASN A 253 13.95 -3.05 -6.49
C ASN A 253 13.78 -1.99 -7.59
N ASP A 254 13.75 -2.42 -8.86
CA ASP A 254 13.51 -1.57 -10.02
C ASP A 254 12.08 -1.73 -10.59
N GLU A 255 11.15 -2.31 -9.82
CA GLU A 255 9.76 -2.53 -10.23
C GLU A 255 8.80 -1.66 -9.41
N MET A 256 7.78 -1.13 -10.08
CA MET A 256 6.63 -0.46 -9.46
C MET A 256 5.35 -1.09 -9.99
N ILE A 257 4.43 -1.43 -9.08
CA ILE A 257 3.18 -2.14 -9.38
C ILE A 257 2.02 -1.30 -8.84
N ILE A 258 1.01 -1.07 -9.67
CA ILE A 258 -0.23 -0.40 -9.24
C ILE A 258 -1.45 -1.05 -9.88
N GLY A 259 -2.56 -1.06 -9.14
CA GLY A 259 -3.88 -1.30 -9.71
C GLY A 259 -4.45 -0.05 -10.39
N GLY A 260 -5.52 -0.24 -11.16
CA GLY A 260 -6.27 0.83 -11.80
C GLY A 260 -7.77 0.64 -11.65
N GLU A 261 -8.51 1.74 -11.82
CA GLU A 261 -9.97 1.75 -11.78
C GLU A 261 -10.62 1.07 -12.98
N ASN A 262 -9.85 0.76 -14.01
CA ASN A 262 -10.25 -0.04 -15.18
C ASN A 262 -9.99 -1.55 -15.01
N GLY A 263 -9.70 -2.00 -13.77
CA GLY A 263 -9.47 -3.41 -13.47
C GLY A 263 -8.14 -3.97 -13.94
N LYS A 264 -7.22 -3.10 -14.39
CA LYS A 264 -5.86 -3.47 -14.77
C LYS A 264 -4.89 -3.32 -13.61
N VAL A 265 -3.86 -4.16 -13.63
CA VAL A 265 -2.60 -3.95 -12.89
C VAL A 265 -1.51 -3.65 -13.91
N THR A 266 -0.72 -2.62 -13.65
CA THR A 266 0.41 -2.24 -14.49
C THR A 266 1.69 -2.32 -13.68
N VAL A 267 2.72 -2.90 -14.30
CA VAL A 267 4.07 -3.05 -13.76
C VAL A 267 5.02 -2.20 -14.60
N TRP A 268 5.72 -1.26 -13.97
CA TRP A 268 6.75 -0.45 -14.62
C TRP A 268 8.13 -0.80 -14.12
N HIS A 269 9.12 -0.59 -14.98
CA HIS A 269 10.50 -0.44 -14.58
C HIS A 269 10.74 1.01 -14.08
N THR A 270 11.19 1.17 -12.83
CA THR A 270 11.33 2.49 -12.18
C THR A 270 12.48 3.33 -12.77
N GLN A 271 13.41 2.70 -13.49
CA GLN A 271 14.51 3.44 -14.10
C GLN A 271 14.17 3.93 -15.50
N SER A 272 13.76 3.03 -16.39
CA SER A 272 13.49 3.36 -17.79
C SER A 272 12.09 3.90 -18.05
N LYS A 273 11.16 3.70 -17.10
CA LYS A 273 9.71 3.97 -17.25
C LYS A 273 8.98 3.06 -18.23
N ASP A 274 9.63 2.00 -18.71
CA ASP A 274 8.99 1.03 -19.56
C ASP A 274 7.89 0.30 -18.79
N VAL A 275 6.75 0.08 -19.44
CA VAL A 275 5.72 -0.83 -18.95
C VAL A 275 6.23 -2.25 -19.21
N LEU A 276 6.55 -2.97 -18.13
CA LEU A 276 7.03 -4.34 -18.17
C LEU A 276 5.88 -5.33 -18.41
N GLN A 277 4.72 -5.05 -17.82
CA GLN A 277 3.52 -5.88 -17.96
C GLN A 277 2.26 -5.08 -17.67
N GLU A 278 1.18 -5.38 -18.41
CA GLU A 278 -0.19 -5.04 -18.04
C GLU A 278 -1.01 -6.31 -17.90
N ILE A 279 -1.83 -6.38 -16.84
CA ILE A 279 -2.65 -7.54 -16.51
C ILE A 279 -4.08 -7.07 -16.38
N GLN A 280 -5.00 -7.58 -17.21
CA GLN A 280 -6.43 -7.42 -16.98
C GLN A 280 -6.87 -8.44 -15.92
N CYS A 281 -7.21 -7.96 -14.73
CA CYS A 281 -7.60 -8.81 -13.60
C CYS A 281 -9.12 -8.95 -13.51
N SER A 282 -9.82 -7.82 -13.62
CA SER A 282 -11.26 -7.67 -13.42
C SER A 282 -11.82 -6.60 -14.36
N ASP A 283 -13.13 -6.47 -14.47
CA ASP A 283 -13.78 -5.29 -15.08
C ASP A 283 -14.09 -4.19 -14.04
N GLU A 284 -13.81 -4.47 -12.76
CA GLU A 284 -14.00 -3.57 -11.63
C GLU A 284 -12.67 -3.01 -11.10
N VAL A 285 -12.75 -1.97 -10.26
CA VAL A 285 -11.59 -1.28 -9.68
C VAL A 285 -10.67 -2.22 -8.88
N ILE A 286 -9.36 -2.14 -9.14
CA ILE A 286 -8.32 -2.77 -8.30
C ILE A 286 -7.83 -1.76 -7.26
N LEU A 287 -8.06 -2.05 -5.97
CA LEU A 287 -7.72 -1.18 -4.86
C LEU A 287 -6.37 -1.51 -4.22
N SER A 288 -5.95 -2.77 -4.31
CA SER A 288 -4.81 -3.27 -3.56
C SER A 288 -3.97 -4.23 -4.38
N VAL A 289 -2.65 -4.03 -4.28
CA VAL A 289 -1.63 -4.92 -4.79
C VAL A 289 -0.60 -5.18 -3.70
N SER A 290 -0.13 -6.42 -3.60
CA SER A 290 0.93 -6.81 -2.67
C SER A 290 1.75 -7.95 -3.25
N ARG A 291 3.07 -7.81 -3.21
CA ARG A 291 4.03 -8.79 -3.70
C ARG A 291 4.74 -9.48 -2.54
N ARG A 292 5.11 -10.74 -2.78
CA ARG A 292 6.02 -11.53 -1.96
C ARG A 292 7.07 -12.12 -2.88
N VAL A 293 8.34 -11.90 -2.57
CA VAL A 293 9.47 -12.51 -3.30
C VAL A 293 10.12 -13.56 -2.40
N THR A 294 10.34 -14.74 -2.96
CA THR A 294 11.12 -15.84 -2.36
C THR A 294 12.32 -16.13 -3.25
N ASP A 295 13.21 -17.04 -2.85
CA ASP A 295 14.37 -17.40 -3.67
C ASP A 295 14.00 -18.04 -5.02
N ALA A 296 12.81 -18.65 -5.11
CA ALA A 296 12.39 -19.39 -6.31
C ALA A 296 11.26 -18.70 -7.09
N LYS A 297 10.37 -17.97 -6.40
CA LYS A 297 9.16 -17.39 -6.99
C LYS A 297 8.87 -15.98 -6.50
N LYS A 298 8.28 -15.17 -7.38
CA LYS A 298 7.59 -13.93 -7.06
C LYS A 298 6.09 -14.20 -7.09
N TRP A 299 5.38 -13.74 -6.08
CA TRP A 299 3.93 -13.80 -5.98
C TRP A 299 3.37 -12.39 -5.95
N LEU A 300 2.23 -12.19 -6.61
CA LEU A 300 1.50 -10.93 -6.61
C LEU A 300 0.04 -11.23 -6.26
N VAL A 301 -0.44 -10.58 -5.21
CA VAL A 301 -1.85 -10.56 -4.83
C VAL A 301 -2.46 -9.27 -5.34
N VAL A 302 -3.64 -9.40 -5.94
CA VAL A 302 -4.44 -8.28 -6.45
C VAL A 302 -5.85 -8.40 -5.90
N ALA A 303 -6.40 -7.30 -5.39
CA ALA A 303 -7.75 -7.29 -4.82
C ALA A 303 -8.48 -5.97 -5.12
N GLY A 304 -9.81 -6.04 -5.19
CA GLY A 304 -10.62 -4.91 -5.61
C GLY A 304 -12.11 -5.05 -5.32
N LEU A 305 -12.91 -4.24 -6.02
CA LEU A 305 -14.35 -4.11 -5.77
C LEU A 305 -15.18 -5.34 -6.20
N ASP A 306 -14.62 -6.22 -7.04
CA ASP A 306 -15.25 -7.47 -7.49
C ASP A 306 -15.28 -8.61 -6.46
N LYS A 307 -14.84 -8.32 -5.22
CA LYS A 307 -14.91 -9.24 -4.07
C LYS A 307 -13.96 -10.45 -4.17
N THR A 308 -13.11 -10.47 -5.19
CA THR A 308 -12.19 -11.56 -5.49
C THR A 308 -10.76 -11.15 -5.20
N ILE A 309 -9.97 -12.09 -4.69
CA ILE A 309 -8.52 -11.94 -4.59
C ILE A 309 -7.89 -12.78 -5.70
N TYR A 310 -7.05 -12.16 -6.52
CA TYR A 310 -6.32 -12.81 -7.59
C TYR A 310 -4.88 -13.06 -7.15
N ILE A 311 -4.41 -14.27 -7.36
CA ILE A 311 -3.04 -14.68 -7.04
C ILE A 311 -2.31 -14.91 -8.36
N TYR A 312 -1.22 -14.18 -8.55
CA TYR A 312 -0.32 -14.35 -9.68
C TYR A 312 1.04 -14.85 -9.20
N GLN A 313 1.75 -15.57 -10.06
CA GLN A 313 3.11 -16.05 -9.84
C GLN A 313 4.01 -15.74 -11.03
N ALA A 314 5.28 -15.50 -10.76
CA ALA A 314 6.36 -15.43 -11.73
C ALA A 314 7.58 -16.16 -11.17
N ASP A 315 8.41 -16.72 -12.05
CA ASP A 315 9.69 -17.31 -11.65
C ASP A 315 10.71 -16.20 -11.33
N VAL A 316 11.71 -16.48 -10.48
CA VAL A 316 12.75 -15.51 -10.08
C VAL A 316 13.96 -15.59 -11.01
#